data_AF-A4JU60-F1
#
_entry.id   AF-A4JU60-F1
#
_cell.length_a   1.000
_cell.length_b   1.000
_cell.length_c   1.000
_cell.angle_alpha   90.00
_cell.angle_beta   90.00
_cell.angle_gamma   90.00
#
_symmetry.space_group_name_H-M   'P 1'
#
loop_
_entity.id
_entity.type
_entity.pdbx_description
1 polymer ?
#
loop_
_entity_poly.entity_id
_entity_poly.type
_entity_poly.pdbx_seq_one_letter_code
_entity_poly.pdbx_strand_id
1 'polypeptide(L)'
;MRRYLLGVVVTATLCSLSACGEVHDGQAAMRAANDATLTDFQKYVALSGVSEQMGCDGLTIFSGRDRDCLDLKGRVAAQAINHLGMAVAAGDVKAARELLGDSYIQRATMERFSVAILSRADGLQGAKSEEAKIYLRLAGAIFRDGTGVPRNYERAVTFYSASWIAGDADAAGLVAGTYEQARDVKNAYLWALRCTDACTGGPWGSATALERQLDAASIKLIQSKAADGSVMSL
;
A
#
# COMPACT_ATOMS: atom_id res chain seq x y z
N MET A 1 -53.95 -7.45 -39.05
CA MET A 1 -53.63 -6.74 -37.79
C MET A 1 -52.45 -7.45 -37.11
N ARG A 2 -51.26 -7.53 -37.72
CA ARG A 2 -50.06 -6.71 -37.44
C ARG A 2 -50.17 -5.72 -36.27
N ARG A 3 -49.50 -6.04 -35.15
CA ARG A 3 -48.77 -5.17 -34.20
C ARG A 3 -48.75 -5.84 -32.81
N TYR A 4 -47.72 -6.63 -32.50
CA TYR A 4 -47.24 -6.91 -31.12
C TYR A 4 -45.88 -7.66 -31.18
N LEU A 5 -44.92 -7.11 -31.92
CA LEU A 5 -43.53 -7.61 -32.00
C LEU A 5 -42.51 -6.46 -31.89
N LEU A 6 -42.84 -5.40 -31.16
CA LEU A 6 -41.93 -4.30 -30.87
C LEU A 6 -42.01 -3.98 -29.38
N GLY A 7 -41.09 -4.54 -28.61
CA GLY A 7 -40.98 -4.26 -27.17
C GLY A 7 -39.73 -4.81 -26.50
N VAL A 8 -38.95 -5.68 -27.16
CA VAL A 8 -37.75 -6.32 -26.58
C VAL A 8 -36.45 -5.95 -27.32
N VAL A 9 -36.50 -5.03 -28.29
CA VAL A 9 -35.36 -4.77 -29.20
C VAL A 9 -34.72 -3.38 -29.01
N VAL A 10 -34.88 -2.77 -27.84
CA VAL A 10 -34.18 -1.51 -27.49
C VAL A 10 -33.69 -1.67 -26.05
N THR A 11 -32.60 -2.38 -25.78
CA THR A 11 -31.26 -1.78 -25.58
C THR A 11 -30.13 -2.81 -25.79
N ALA A 12 -30.28 -3.77 -26.71
CA ALA A 12 -29.21 -4.73 -27.03
C ALA A 12 -28.54 -4.33 -28.35
N THR A 13 -27.85 -3.19 -28.37
CA THR A 13 -27.13 -2.73 -29.57
C THR A 13 -25.67 -2.45 -29.23
N LEU A 14 -24.83 -3.45 -29.59
CA LEU A 14 -23.42 -3.33 -29.95
C LEU A 14 -22.42 -3.03 -28.82
N CYS A 15 -22.26 -4.01 -27.93
CA CYS A 15 -20.98 -4.30 -27.29
C CYS A 15 -20.31 -5.48 -28.02
N SER A 16 -18.97 -5.51 -28.08
CA SER A 16 -18.28 -6.80 -28.16
C SER A 16 -18.63 -7.60 -26.90
N LEU A 17 -18.82 -8.92 -27.01
CA LEU A 17 -19.27 -9.75 -25.88
C LEU A 17 -18.39 -9.59 -24.62
N SER A 18 -17.09 -9.31 -24.79
CA SER A 18 -16.16 -9.04 -23.70
C SER A 18 -16.43 -7.72 -22.98
N ALA A 19 -16.56 -6.60 -23.71
CA ALA A 19 -16.69 -5.27 -23.09
C ALA A 19 -18.02 -5.09 -22.35
N CYS A 20 -19.11 -5.70 -22.80
CA CYS A 20 -20.37 -5.66 -22.05
C CYS A 20 -20.36 -6.55 -20.80
N GLY A 21 -19.57 -7.64 -20.81
CA GLY A 21 -19.33 -8.44 -19.61
C GLY A 21 -18.69 -7.59 -18.51
N GLU A 22 -17.58 -6.91 -18.85
CA GLU A 22 -16.84 -6.09 -17.90
C GLU A 22 -17.65 -4.92 -17.33
N VAL A 23 -18.45 -4.23 -18.15
CA VAL A 23 -19.32 -3.15 -17.68
C VAL A 23 -20.44 -3.68 -16.77
N HIS A 24 -21.04 -4.82 -17.12
CA HIS A 24 -22.07 -5.44 -16.28
C HIS A 24 -21.49 -5.91 -14.95
N ASP A 25 -20.31 -6.51 -14.96
CA ASP A 25 -19.61 -7.00 -13.76
C ASP A 25 -19.23 -5.83 -12.84
N GLY A 26 -18.71 -4.73 -13.40
CA GLY A 26 -18.45 -3.49 -12.66
C GLY A 26 -19.70 -2.91 -12.00
N GLN A 27 -20.83 -2.85 -12.72
CA GLN A 27 -22.10 -2.39 -12.16
C GLN A 27 -22.66 -3.34 -11.09
N ALA A 28 -22.52 -4.65 -11.28
CA ALA A 28 -22.94 -5.66 -10.32
C ALA A 28 -22.12 -5.57 -9.04
N ALA A 29 -20.80 -5.40 -9.14
CA ALA A 29 -19.90 -5.22 -8.00
C ALA A 29 -20.28 -3.98 -7.17
N MET A 30 -20.54 -2.85 -7.83
CA MET A 30 -20.99 -1.61 -7.17
C MET A 30 -22.32 -1.80 -6.43
N ARG A 31 -23.24 -2.61 -6.98
CA ARG A 31 -24.51 -2.93 -6.31
C ARG A 31 -24.29 -3.86 -5.12
N ALA A 32 -23.44 -4.88 -5.26
CA ALA A 32 -23.11 -5.79 -4.18
C ALA A 32 -22.41 -5.07 -3.02
N ALA A 33 -21.53 -4.10 -3.31
CA ALA A 33 -20.86 -3.29 -2.31
C ALA A 33 -21.81 -2.37 -1.51
N ASN A 34 -23.05 -2.15 -1.96
CA ASN A 34 -24.07 -1.42 -1.20
C ASN A 34 -24.74 -2.27 -0.11
N ASP A 35 -24.43 -3.57 -0.01
CA ASP A 35 -24.94 -4.40 1.07
C ASP A 35 -24.44 -3.87 2.43
N ALA A 36 -25.39 -3.46 3.27
CA ALA A 36 -25.12 -2.91 4.59
C ALA A 36 -24.55 -3.93 5.58
N THR A 37 -24.65 -5.23 5.28
CA THR A 37 -24.13 -6.31 6.12
C THR A 37 -22.62 -6.53 5.95
N LEU A 38 -22.04 -6.04 4.85
CA LEU A 38 -20.61 -6.19 4.56
C LEU A 38 -19.78 -5.15 5.33
N THR A 39 -18.63 -5.58 5.85
CA THR A 39 -17.62 -4.67 6.39
C THR A 39 -16.98 -3.86 5.26
N ASP A 40 -16.36 -2.72 5.60
CA ASP A 40 -15.61 -1.94 4.62
C ASP A 40 -14.51 -2.76 3.92
N PHE A 41 -13.78 -3.61 4.64
CA PHE A 41 -12.78 -4.46 4.01
C PHE A 41 -13.39 -5.48 3.04
N GLN A 42 -14.54 -6.07 3.35
CA GLN A 42 -15.25 -6.96 2.43
C GLN A 42 -15.73 -6.24 1.17
N LYS A 43 -16.23 -5.01 1.32
CA LYS A 43 -16.62 -4.15 0.19
C LYS A 43 -15.42 -3.80 -0.68
N TYR A 44 -14.28 -3.46 -0.07
CA TYR A 44 -13.02 -3.26 -0.78
C TYR A 44 -12.65 -4.49 -1.62
N VAL A 45 -12.60 -5.68 -1.01
CA VAL A 45 -12.22 -6.92 -1.71
C VAL A 45 -13.14 -7.20 -2.91
N ALA A 46 -14.44 -6.97 -2.76
CA ALA A 46 -15.40 -7.15 -3.84
C ALA A 46 -15.18 -6.17 -5.02
N LEU A 47 -14.74 -4.95 -4.73
CA LEU A 47 -14.55 -3.90 -5.74
C LEU A 47 -13.16 -3.94 -6.37
N SER A 48 -12.10 -4.20 -5.60
CA SER A 48 -10.72 -4.15 -6.09
C SER A 48 -10.45 -5.22 -7.14
N GLY A 49 -10.88 -6.46 -6.91
CA GLY A 49 -10.72 -7.55 -7.87
C GLY A 49 -11.40 -7.26 -9.21
N VAL A 50 -12.59 -6.65 -9.17
CA VAL A 50 -13.32 -6.27 -10.39
C VAL A 50 -12.64 -5.10 -11.10
N SER A 51 -12.21 -4.08 -10.36
CA SER A 51 -11.48 -2.94 -10.93
C SER A 51 -10.20 -3.37 -11.66
N GLU A 52 -9.49 -4.37 -11.16
CA GLU A 52 -8.25 -4.86 -11.76
C GLU A 52 -8.50 -5.71 -13.02
N GLN A 53 -9.61 -6.45 -13.05
CA GLN A 53 -9.98 -7.32 -14.16
C GLN A 53 -10.62 -6.59 -15.35
N MET A 54 -11.18 -5.38 -15.15
CA MET A 54 -11.75 -4.59 -16.23
C MET A 54 -10.67 -4.18 -17.25
N GLY A 55 -10.70 -4.78 -18.45
CA GLY A 55 -9.81 -4.56 -19.58
C GLY A 55 -10.22 -3.40 -20.49
N CYS A 56 -10.68 -2.28 -19.93
CA CYS A 56 -11.06 -1.10 -20.72
C CYS A 56 -9.87 -0.61 -21.57
N ASP A 57 -9.99 -0.68 -22.90
CA ASP A 57 -8.92 -0.33 -23.82
C ASP A 57 -8.79 1.20 -23.94
N GLY A 58 -7.67 1.73 -23.43
CA GLY A 58 -7.36 3.16 -23.46
C GLY A 58 -6.76 3.63 -24.80
N LEU A 59 -6.50 2.72 -25.74
CA LEU A 59 -5.86 3.04 -27.03
C LEU A 59 -6.89 3.42 -28.12
N THR A 60 -8.17 3.14 -27.90
CA THR A 60 -9.28 3.43 -28.83
C THR A 60 -10.27 4.47 -28.28
N ILE A 61 -9.76 5.54 -27.65
CA ILE A 61 -10.55 6.66 -27.06
C ILE A 61 -11.53 7.32 -28.08
N PHE A 62 -11.42 7.02 -29.37
CA PHE A 62 -12.33 7.48 -30.42
C PHE A 62 -13.72 6.80 -30.38
N SER A 63 -13.93 5.78 -29.54
CA SER A 63 -15.25 5.18 -29.32
C SER A 63 -15.85 5.67 -27.99
N GLY A 64 -17.07 6.22 -28.01
CA GLY A 64 -17.75 6.68 -26.78
C GLY A 64 -17.96 5.57 -25.73
N ARG A 65 -17.85 4.30 -26.13
CA ARG A 65 -18.01 3.13 -25.25
C ARG A 65 -16.80 2.88 -24.36
N ASP A 66 -15.58 3.10 -24.86
CA ASP A 66 -14.37 2.94 -24.06
C ASP A 66 -14.30 4.02 -22.96
N ARG A 67 -14.85 5.20 -23.24
CA ARG A 67 -15.02 6.26 -22.25
C ARG A 67 -15.94 5.85 -21.09
N ASP A 68 -17.09 5.21 -21.37
CA ASP A 68 -18.02 4.76 -20.33
C ASP A 68 -17.43 3.62 -19.48
N CYS A 69 -16.67 2.70 -20.10
CA CYS A 69 -15.93 1.65 -19.38
C CYS A 69 -14.88 2.26 -18.44
N LEU A 70 -14.08 3.21 -18.94
CA LEU A 70 -13.04 3.89 -18.16
C LEU A 70 -13.63 4.70 -17.01
N ASP A 71 -14.75 5.41 -17.23
CA ASP A 71 -15.48 6.11 -16.17
C ASP A 71 -15.95 5.14 -15.08
N LEU A 72 -16.58 4.03 -15.47
CA LEU A 72 -17.04 3.02 -14.51
C LEU A 72 -15.87 2.40 -13.74
N LYS A 73 -14.78 2.03 -14.41
CA LYS A 73 -13.55 1.52 -13.79
C LYS A 73 -13.00 2.50 -12.76
N GLY A 74 -12.97 3.80 -13.10
CA GLY A 74 -12.58 4.87 -12.17
C GLY A 74 -13.49 4.96 -10.95
N ARG A 75 -14.82 4.83 -11.12
CA ARG A 75 -15.78 4.83 -10.01
C ARG A 75 -15.64 3.60 -9.10
N VAL A 76 -15.45 2.41 -9.67
CA VAL A 76 -15.20 1.17 -8.92
C VAL A 76 -13.92 1.31 -8.09
N ALA A 77 -12.83 1.76 -8.71
CA ALA A 77 -11.57 2.00 -8.01
C ALA A 77 -11.71 3.04 -6.89
N ALA A 78 -12.43 4.14 -7.13
CA ALA A 78 -12.66 5.18 -6.13
C ALA A 78 -13.43 4.66 -4.90
N GLN A 79 -14.44 3.80 -5.11
CA GLN A 79 -15.13 3.15 -3.99
C GLN A 79 -14.23 2.15 -3.27
N ALA A 80 -13.42 1.37 -3.99
CA ALA A 80 -12.45 0.46 -3.37
C ALA A 80 -11.46 1.23 -2.47
N ILE A 81 -10.92 2.36 -2.95
CA ILE A 81 -10.05 3.26 -2.17
C ILE A 81 -10.74 3.76 -0.91
N ASN A 82 -12.01 4.20 -1.01
CA ASN A 82 -12.77 4.68 0.13
C ASN A 82 -12.94 3.58 1.19
N HIS A 83 -13.41 2.40 0.78
CA HIS A 83 -13.68 1.31 1.70
C HIS A 83 -12.39 0.77 2.33
N LEU A 84 -11.29 0.64 1.57
CA LEU A 84 -10.00 0.26 2.14
C LEU A 84 -9.55 1.27 3.19
N GLY A 85 -9.60 2.56 2.86
CA GLY A 85 -9.20 3.62 3.78
C GLY A 85 -10.07 3.72 5.03
N MET A 86 -11.38 3.52 4.92
CA MET A 86 -12.29 3.49 6.07
C MET A 86 -12.00 2.29 6.99
N ALA A 87 -11.76 1.10 6.42
CA ALA A 87 -11.38 -0.08 7.19
C ALA A 87 -10.04 0.13 7.92
N VAL A 88 -9.05 0.73 7.25
CA VAL A 88 -7.75 1.09 7.84
C VAL A 88 -7.92 2.15 8.94
N ALA A 89 -8.69 3.22 8.69
CA ALA A 89 -8.95 4.23 9.72
C ALA A 89 -9.63 3.62 10.97
N ALA A 90 -10.51 2.64 10.77
CA ALA A 90 -11.18 1.91 11.85
C ALA A 90 -10.24 0.95 12.61
N GLY A 91 -9.06 0.63 12.08
CA GLY A 91 -8.10 -0.28 12.72
C GLY A 91 -8.10 -1.70 12.22
N ASP A 92 -8.74 -2.00 11.09
CA ASP A 92 -8.72 -3.34 10.54
C ASP A 92 -7.30 -3.70 10.09
N VAL A 93 -6.68 -4.63 10.83
CA VAL A 93 -5.30 -5.07 10.61
C VAL A 93 -5.14 -5.80 9.27
N LYS A 94 -6.19 -6.47 8.76
CA LYS A 94 -6.15 -7.10 7.44
C LYS A 94 -6.14 -6.05 6.34
N ALA A 95 -6.98 -5.03 6.47
CA ALA A 95 -7.00 -3.89 5.57
C ALA A 95 -5.68 -3.08 5.60
N ALA A 96 -5.11 -2.90 6.79
CA ALA A 96 -3.82 -2.23 6.92
C ALA A 96 -2.67 -3.04 6.32
N ARG A 97 -2.69 -4.37 6.46
CA ARG A 97 -1.71 -5.25 5.81
C ARG A 97 -1.83 -5.17 4.28
N GLU A 98 -3.04 -5.03 3.75
CA GLU A 98 -3.27 -4.86 2.33
C GLU A 98 -2.60 -3.58 1.78
N LEU A 99 -2.55 -2.49 2.54
CA LEU A 99 -1.84 -1.27 2.14
C LEU A 99 -0.32 -1.42 2.00
N LEU A 100 0.26 -2.54 2.43
CA LEU A 100 1.68 -2.82 2.28
C LEU A 100 2.07 -3.29 0.87
N GLY A 101 1.10 -3.55 -0.01
CA GLY A 101 1.35 -3.77 -1.43
C GLY A 101 1.63 -2.48 -2.21
N ASP A 102 1.82 -2.58 -3.53
CA ASP A 102 2.12 -1.45 -4.42
C ASP A 102 1.15 -1.33 -5.61
N SER A 103 -0.14 -1.51 -5.38
CA SER A 103 -1.19 -1.27 -6.38
C SER A 103 -1.59 0.21 -6.45
N TYR A 104 -2.26 0.60 -7.54
CA TYR A 104 -2.84 1.95 -7.66
C TYR A 104 -3.79 2.27 -6.51
N ILE A 105 -4.67 1.33 -6.14
CA ILE A 105 -5.63 1.51 -5.04
C ILE A 105 -4.91 1.73 -3.72
N GLN A 106 -3.88 0.92 -3.43
CA GLN A 106 -3.13 1.01 -2.17
C GLN A 106 -2.38 2.35 -2.04
N ARG A 107 -1.69 2.78 -3.10
CA ARG A 107 -1.01 4.10 -3.12
C ARG A 107 -1.98 5.26 -2.94
N ALA A 108 -3.08 5.28 -3.71
CA ALA A 108 -4.09 6.33 -3.61
C ALA A 108 -4.80 6.34 -2.24
N THR A 109 -5.00 5.16 -1.64
CA THR A 109 -5.56 5.04 -0.29
C THR A 109 -4.58 5.59 0.76
N MET A 110 -3.30 5.24 0.67
CA MET A 110 -2.28 5.71 1.60
C MET A 110 -2.13 7.24 1.56
N GLU A 111 -2.17 7.84 0.37
CA GLU A 111 -2.15 9.31 0.22
C GLU A 111 -3.37 9.95 0.88
N ARG A 112 -4.57 9.48 0.54
CA ARG A 112 -5.83 10.05 1.01
C ARG A 112 -6.07 9.88 2.51
N PHE A 113 -5.64 8.76 3.09
CA PHE A 113 -5.85 8.42 4.49
C PHE A 113 -4.59 8.56 5.35
N SER A 114 -3.53 9.18 4.81
CA SER A 114 -2.23 9.37 5.47
C SER A 114 -2.36 9.90 6.90
N VAL A 115 -3.13 10.96 7.13
CA VAL A 115 -3.32 11.55 8.47
C VAL A 115 -3.94 10.56 9.46
N ALA A 116 -4.93 9.77 9.05
CA ALA A 116 -5.57 8.79 9.92
C ALA A 116 -4.61 7.63 10.26
N ILE A 117 -3.84 7.16 9.28
CA ILE A 117 -2.80 6.14 9.46
C ILE A 117 -1.74 6.63 10.45
N LEU A 118 -1.25 7.86 10.26
CA LEU A 118 -0.25 8.48 11.13
C LEU A 118 -0.76 8.65 12.56
N SER A 119 -1.98 9.18 12.73
CA SER A 119 -2.58 9.35 14.05
C SER A 119 -2.73 8.03 14.80
N ARG A 120 -3.03 6.94 14.09
CA ARG A 120 -3.13 5.61 14.69
C ARG A 120 -1.76 5.04 15.05
N ALA A 121 -0.77 5.20 14.17
CA ALA A 121 0.60 4.76 14.40
C ALA A 121 1.22 5.46 15.63
N ASP A 122 0.95 6.76 15.82
CA ASP A 122 1.40 7.51 17.00
C ASP A 122 0.89 6.89 18.32
N GLY A 123 -0.37 6.43 18.35
CA GLY A 123 -0.94 5.75 19.51
C GLY A 123 -0.41 4.33 19.76
N LEU A 124 0.34 3.77 18.81
CA LEU A 124 0.88 2.40 18.87
C LEU A 124 2.38 2.37 19.18
N GLN A 125 3.03 3.53 19.38
CA GLN A 125 4.44 3.57 19.74
C GLN A 125 4.72 2.78 21.04
N GLY A 126 5.70 1.88 20.98
CA GLY A 126 6.07 1.02 22.11
C GLY A 126 5.18 -0.22 22.31
N ALA A 127 4.05 -0.32 21.59
CA ALA A 127 3.23 -1.52 21.64
C ALA A 127 3.88 -2.69 20.89
N LYS A 128 3.79 -3.90 21.46
CA LYS A 128 4.28 -5.15 20.85
C LYS A 128 3.10 -5.98 20.35
N SER A 129 2.42 -5.47 19.33
CA SER A 129 1.25 -6.12 18.73
C SER A 129 1.41 -6.20 17.21
N GLU A 130 0.65 -7.10 16.58
CA GLU A 130 0.61 -7.20 15.12
C GLU A 130 0.13 -5.91 14.47
N GLU A 131 -0.80 -5.22 15.12
CA GLU A 131 -1.27 -3.92 14.71
C GLU A 131 -0.15 -2.87 14.73
N ALA A 132 0.63 -2.82 15.82
CA ALA A 132 1.76 -1.89 15.94
C ALA A 132 2.77 -2.10 14.83
N LYS A 133 3.17 -3.34 14.54
CA LYS A 133 4.07 -3.65 13.41
C LYS A 133 3.57 -3.04 12.11
N ILE A 134 2.30 -3.27 11.77
CA ILE A 134 1.76 -2.84 10.48
C ILE A 134 1.60 -1.31 10.41
N TYR A 135 0.97 -0.67 11.40
CA TYR A 135 0.73 0.78 11.34
C TYR A 135 2.01 1.60 11.48
N LEU A 136 2.97 1.16 12.31
CA LEU A 136 4.28 1.82 12.40
C LEU A 136 5.04 1.69 11.08
N ARG A 137 5.00 0.52 10.42
CA ARG A 137 5.58 0.33 9.08
C ARG A 137 4.91 1.22 8.02
N LEU A 138 3.59 1.34 8.03
CA LEU A 138 2.85 2.23 7.13
C LEU A 138 3.23 3.71 7.35
N ALA A 139 3.32 4.15 8.61
CA ALA A 139 3.73 5.51 8.94
C ALA A 139 5.16 5.82 8.49
N GLY A 140 6.08 4.85 8.64
CA GLY A 140 7.43 4.96 8.09
C GLY A 140 7.43 5.18 6.58
N ALA A 141 6.59 4.44 5.84
CA ALA A 141 6.49 4.56 4.38
C ALA A 141 5.93 5.93 3.96
N ILE A 142 4.88 6.39 4.65
CA ILE A 142 4.28 7.72 4.43
C ILE A 142 5.34 8.82 4.52
N PHE A 143 6.18 8.83 5.55
CA PHE A 143 7.22 9.85 5.70
C PHE A 143 8.42 9.66 4.76
N ARG A 144 8.82 8.42 4.47
CA ARG A 144 9.94 8.12 3.57
C ARG A 144 9.65 8.58 2.16
N ASP A 145 8.43 8.33 1.68
CA ASP A 145 8.05 8.60 0.30
C ASP A 145 7.49 10.03 0.13
N GLY A 146 6.91 10.57 1.21
CA GLY A 146 6.21 11.86 1.20
C GLY A 146 4.76 11.73 0.74
N THR A 147 4.10 10.64 1.11
CA THR A 147 2.75 10.28 0.64
C THR A 147 1.70 11.04 1.44
N GLY A 148 1.15 12.12 0.88
CA GLY A 148 0.17 12.99 1.56
C GLY A 148 0.78 13.92 2.63
N VAL A 149 2.08 13.82 2.90
CA VAL A 149 2.84 14.67 3.82
C VAL A 149 4.22 14.99 3.24
N PRO A 150 4.91 16.08 3.67
CA PRO A 150 6.29 16.32 3.26
C PRO A 150 7.22 15.17 3.65
N ARG A 151 8.13 14.82 2.75
CA ARG A 151 9.14 13.78 2.98
C ARG A 151 10.01 14.12 4.19
N ASN A 152 10.18 13.16 5.09
CA ASN A 152 11.02 13.31 6.28
C ASN A 152 11.64 11.96 6.68
N TYR A 153 12.94 11.79 6.38
CA TYR A 153 13.64 10.54 6.66
C TYR A 153 13.83 10.26 8.15
N GLU A 154 14.00 11.28 9.01
CA GLU A 154 14.15 11.10 10.46
C GLU A 154 12.88 10.54 11.10
N ARG A 155 11.72 11.06 10.70
CA ARG A 155 10.42 10.51 11.14
C ARG A 155 10.22 9.11 10.60
N ALA A 156 10.55 8.87 9.33
CA ALA A 156 10.44 7.54 8.74
C ALA A 156 11.26 6.49 9.51
N VAL A 157 12.53 6.80 9.80
CA VAL A 157 13.39 5.96 10.65
C VAL A 157 12.76 5.73 12.01
N THR A 158 12.23 6.79 12.66
CA THR A 158 11.61 6.67 13.98
C THR A 158 10.47 5.64 13.99
N PHE A 159 9.56 5.72 13.02
CA PHE A 159 8.45 4.77 12.92
C PHE A 159 8.89 3.37 12.52
N TYR A 160 9.81 3.23 11.57
CA TYR A 160 10.33 1.91 11.22
C TYR A 160 11.11 1.25 12.36
N SER A 161 11.94 1.99 13.09
CA SER A 161 12.61 1.48 14.29
C SER A 161 11.61 1.05 15.37
N ALA A 162 10.52 1.81 15.55
CA ALA A 162 9.43 1.39 16.44
C ALA A 162 8.73 0.11 15.95
N SER A 163 8.53 -0.06 14.64
CA SER A 163 8.00 -1.31 14.06
C SER A 163 8.93 -2.50 14.33
N TRP A 164 10.24 -2.30 14.17
CA TRP A 164 11.24 -3.31 14.49
C TRP A 164 11.18 -3.73 15.97
N ILE A 165 11.05 -2.76 16.89
CA ILE A 165 10.86 -3.02 18.34
C ILE A 165 9.55 -3.78 18.61
N ALA A 166 8.50 -3.52 17.82
CA ALA A 166 7.23 -4.26 17.87
C ALA A 166 7.33 -5.70 17.32
N GLY A 167 8.47 -6.06 16.70
CA GLY A 167 8.77 -7.39 16.18
C GLY A 167 8.55 -7.56 14.68
N ASP A 168 8.55 -6.47 13.91
CA ASP A 168 8.60 -6.53 12.44
C ASP A 168 10.05 -6.76 11.96
N ALA A 169 10.34 -7.96 11.48
CA ALA A 169 11.68 -8.32 11.01
C ALA A 169 12.10 -7.53 9.76
N ASP A 170 11.16 -7.19 8.88
CA ASP A 170 11.45 -6.44 7.66
C ASP A 170 11.80 -4.97 7.95
N ALA A 171 11.36 -4.44 9.10
CA ALA A 171 11.54 -3.04 9.44
C ALA A 171 13.02 -2.65 9.57
N ALA A 172 13.92 -3.57 9.96
CA ALA A 172 15.36 -3.29 9.98
C ALA A 172 15.90 -2.92 8.59
N GLY A 173 15.46 -3.64 7.55
CA GLY A 173 15.82 -3.33 6.16
C GLY A 173 15.22 -2.01 5.68
N LEU A 174 14.01 -1.68 6.11
CA LEU A 174 13.37 -0.40 5.80
C LEU A 174 14.10 0.79 6.45
N VAL A 175 14.58 0.63 7.69
CA VAL A 175 15.41 1.63 8.35
C VAL A 175 16.73 1.82 7.59
N ALA A 176 17.42 0.71 7.26
CA ALA A 176 18.68 0.77 6.51
C ALA A 176 18.52 1.53 5.19
N GLY A 177 17.48 1.20 4.42
CA GLY A 177 17.14 1.88 3.19
C GLY A 177 16.81 3.36 3.31
N THR A 178 16.16 3.73 4.42
CA THR A 178 15.85 5.13 4.71
C THR A 178 17.12 5.92 5.01
N TYR A 179 18.07 5.35 5.76
CA TYR A 179 19.38 5.97 5.98
C TYR A 179 20.21 6.06 4.70
N GLU A 180 20.17 5.05 3.81
CA GLU A 180 20.83 5.14 2.50
C GLU A 180 20.32 6.31 1.67
N GLN A 181 18.99 6.50 1.61
CA GLN A 181 18.40 7.66 0.93
C GLN A 181 18.78 8.98 1.58
N ALA A 182 18.92 9.00 2.91
CA ALA A 182 19.43 10.15 3.65
C ALA A 182 20.95 10.35 3.52
N ARG A 183 21.66 9.46 2.80
CA ARG A 183 23.13 9.44 2.63
C ARG A 183 23.90 9.23 3.94
N ASP A 184 23.29 8.55 4.91
CA ASP A 184 23.93 8.13 6.15
C ASP A 184 24.36 6.67 6.06
N VAL A 185 25.54 6.45 5.48
CA VAL A 185 26.08 5.10 5.24
C VAL A 185 26.36 4.34 6.55
N LYS A 186 26.71 5.05 7.63
CA LYS A 186 27.05 4.40 8.91
C LYS A 186 25.82 3.78 9.54
N ASN A 187 24.73 4.54 9.62
CA ASN A 187 23.47 4.04 10.17
C ASN A 187 22.78 3.07 9.22
N ALA A 188 22.90 3.26 7.89
CA ALA A 188 22.47 2.26 6.93
C ALA A 188 23.16 0.90 7.16
N TYR A 189 24.49 0.88 7.32
CA TYR A 189 25.23 -0.35 7.58
C TYR A 189 24.87 -0.97 8.92
N LEU A 190 24.72 -0.18 9.99
CA LEU A 190 24.28 -0.65 11.30
C LEU A 190 22.96 -1.42 11.22
N TRP A 191 21.96 -0.85 10.53
CA TRP A 191 20.64 -1.45 10.41
C TRP A 191 20.60 -2.61 9.41
N ALA A 192 21.41 -2.56 8.35
CA ALA A 192 21.57 -3.66 7.41
C ALA A 192 22.10 -4.93 8.11
N LEU A 193 23.04 -4.79 9.06
CA LEU A 193 23.54 -5.92 9.86
C LEU A 193 22.47 -6.54 10.79
N ARG A 194 21.37 -5.83 11.07
CA ARG A 194 20.25 -6.33 11.89
C ARG A 194 19.16 -7.04 11.08
N CYS A 195 19.13 -6.83 9.77
CA CYS A 195 18.23 -7.55 8.85
C CYS A 195 18.82 -8.95 8.60
N THR A 196 18.37 -9.94 9.36
CA THR A 196 18.78 -11.36 9.26
C THR A 196 17.90 -12.15 8.29
N ASP A 197 18.04 -13.47 8.17
CA ASP A 197 17.26 -14.32 7.25
C ASP A 197 15.72 -14.18 7.39
N ALA A 198 15.22 -13.73 8.54
CA ALA A 198 13.80 -13.46 8.76
C ALA A 198 13.31 -12.17 8.09
N CYS A 199 14.23 -11.28 7.70
CA CYS A 199 13.98 -10.06 6.94
C CYS A 199 13.95 -10.44 5.46
N THR A 200 12.84 -10.20 4.78
CA THR A 200 12.64 -10.58 3.38
C THR A 200 13.39 -9.67 2.39
N GLY A 201 14.10 -8.66 2.89
CA GLY A 201 14.97 -7.79 2.12
C GLY A 201 14.19 -6.82 1.22
N GLY A 202 14.13 -5.55 1.60
CA GLY A 202 13.84 -4.49 0.62
C GLY A 202 15.04 -4.29 -0.33
N PRO A 203 14.90 -3.48 -1.41
CA PRO A 203 15.94 -3.25 -2.43
C PRO A 203 17.19 -2.47 -1.92
N TRP A 204 17.35 -2.39 -0.61
CA TRP A 204 18.35 -1.59 0.09
C TRP A 204 19.66 -2.38 0.13
N GLY A 205 20.78 -1.68 -0.02
CA GLY A 205 22.08 -2.25 -0.32
C GLY A 205 22.42 -3.42 0.60
N SER A 206 22.95 -4.51 0.02
CA SER A 206 23.49 -5.58 0.85
C SER A 206 24.51 -4.98 1.82
N ALA A 207 24.55 -5.47 3.06
CA ALA A 207 25.49 -4.96 4.07
C ALA A 207 26.92 -4.85 3.52
N THR A 208 27.31 -5.76 2.62
CA THR A 208 28.58 -5.74 1.88
C THR A 208 28.79 -4.48 1.01
N ALA A 209 27.77 -3.97 0.33
CA ALA A 209 27.88 -2.76 -0.50
C ALA A 209 28.07 -1.50 0.34
N LEU A 210 27.43 -1.44 1.51
CA LEU A 210 27.58 -0.35 2.48
C LEU A 210 28.94 -0.42 3.18
N GLU A 211 29.40 -1.62 3.53
CA GLU A 211 30.71 -1.85 4.15
C GLU A 211 31.87 -1.30 3.31
N ARG A 212 31.82 -1.47 1.98
CA ARG A 212 32.86 -0.96 1.05
C ARG A 212 33.00 0.56 1.04
N GLN A 213 32.01 1.29 1.54
CA GLN A 213 32.01 2.75 1.61
C GLN A 213 32.57 3.28 2.93
N LEU A 214 32.92 2.39 3.87
CA LEU A 214 33.35 2.73 5.22
C LEU A 214 34.82 2.39 5.45
N ASP A 215 35.49 3.13 6.33
CA ASP A 215 36.83 2.81 6.78
C ASP A 215 36.82 1.67 7.81
N ALA A 216 37.97 1.01 7.99
CA ALA A 216 38.11 -0.16 8.88
C ALA A 216 37.77 0.13 10.36
N ALA A 217 37.97 1.36 10.85
CA ALA A 217 37.62 1.71 12.22
C ALA A 217 36.10 1.86 12.37
N SER A 218 35.45 2.54 11.42
CA SER A 218 33.99 2.64 11.35
C SER A 218 33.34 1.26 11.26
N ILE A 219 33.84 0.37 10.41
CA ILE A 219 33.31 -1.01 10.27
C ILE A 219 33.35 -1.74 11.61
N LYS A 220 34.50 -1.76 12.29
CA LYS A 220 34.64 -2.44 13.60
C LYS A 220 33.71 -1.86 14.66
N LEU A 221 33.59 -0.54 14.71
CA LEU A 221 32.67 0.13 15.63
C LEU A 221 31.23 -0.29 15.36
N ILE A 222 30.78 -0.20 14.11
CA ILE A 222 29.39 -0.51 13.73
C ILE A 222 29.07 -1.98 14.02
N GLN A 223 29.95 -2.90 13.64
CA GLN A 223 29.79 -4.33 13.93
C GLN A 223 29.67 -4.61 15.43
N SER A 224 30.43 -3.89 16.28
CA SER A 224 30.33 -4.03 17.73
C SER A 224 29.00 -3.55 18.32
N LYS A 225 28.28 -2.67 17.60
CA LYS A 225 26.99 -2.09 18.02
C LYS A 225 25.79 -2.76 17.36
N ALA A 226 25.98 -3.48 16.26
CA ALA A 226 24.87 -4.05 15.48
C ALA A 226 23.98 -4.99 16.30
N ALA A 227 24.59 -5.83 17.15
CA ALA A 227 23.87 -6.76 18.03
C ALA A 227 23.16 -6.07 19.22
N ASP A 228 23.56 -4.84 19.57
CA ASP A 228 22.93 -4.07 20.63
C ASP A 228 21.66 -3.38 20.09
N GLY A 229 20.51 -4.00 20.38
CA GLY A 229 19.20 -3.51 20.00
C GLY A 229 18.75 -2.23 20.71
N SER A 230 19.56 -1.66 21.63
CA SER A 230 19.29 -0.33 22.20
C SER A 230 19.89 0.82 21.38
N VAL A 231 20.86 0.53 20.51
CA VAL A 231 21.54 1.54 19.69
C VAL A 231 20.71 1.83 18.44
N MET A 232 19.93 2.91 18.43
CA MET A 232 19.07 3.25 17.28
C MET A 232 19.81 3.99 16.15
N SER A 233 20.92 4.68 16.49
CA SER A 233 21.77 5.41 15.55
C SER A 233 23.18 5.62 16.13
N LEU A 234 24.12 6.02 15.29
CA LEU A 234 25.53 6.33 15.58
C LEU A 234 25.85 7.81 15.38
#